data_AF-A0A8J4X1L2-F1
#
_entry.id   AF-A0A8J4X1L2-F1
#
_cell.length_a   1.000
_cell.length_b   1.000
_cell.length_c   1.000
_cell.angle_alpha   90.00
_cell.angle_beta   90.00
_cell.angle_gamma   90.00
#
_symmetry.space_group_name_H-M   'P 1'
#
loop_
_entity.id
_entity.type
_entity.pdbx_description
1 polymer ?
#
loop_
_entity_poly.entity_id
_entity_poly.type
_entity_poly.pdbx_seq_one_letter_code
_entity_poly.pdbx_strand_id
1 'polypeptide(L)'
;KNPIFATRPAPGKPQNVSKNDTEVKKAVLIATYSFNNKSNDAFFFKASAIDKAQRQIVKGIKYILKVEISRTVCKKREVDTDLAKCNFQPKRQLQQ
;
A
#
# COMPACT_ATOMS: atom_id res chain seq x y z
N LYS A 1 -3.98 0.33 -39.73
CA LYS A 1 -4.70 -0.75 -39.02
C LYS A 1 -4.08 -0.91 -37.64
N ASN A 2 -4.67 -0.28 -36.63
CA ASN A 2 -4.18 -0.31 -35.24
C ASN A 2 -4.55 -1.67 -34.63
N PRO A 3 -3.62 -2.54 -34.21
CA PRO A 3 -4.00 -3.81 -33.67
C PRO A 3 -4.54 -3.58 -32.25
N ILE A 4 -5.85 -3.76 -32.11
CA ILE A 4 -6.58 -3.91 -30.85
C ILE A 4 -6.21 -5.28 -30.24
N PHE A 5 -4.93 -5.52 -29.96
CA PHE A 5 -4.50 -6.60 -29.09
C PHE A 5 -4.22 -6.00 -27.72
N ALA A 6 -5.30 -5.67 -27.02
CA ALA A 6 -5.27 -5.60 -25.56
C ALA A 6 -4.74 -6.96 -25.07
N THR A 7 -3.49 -6.97 -24.61
CA THR A 7 -2.89 -8.13 -23.95
C THR A 7 -3.73 -8.45 -22.73
N ARG A 8 -4.66 -9.41 -22.88
CA ARG A 8 -5.41 -9.96 -21.76
C ARG A 8 -4.38 -10.42 -20.72
N PRO A 9 -4.48 -10.00 -19.45
CA PRO A 9 -3.48 -10.37 -18.46
C PRO A 9 -3.42 -11.89 -18.36
N ALA A 10 -2.26 -12.45 -18.73
CA ALA A 10 -2.00 -13.88 -18.66
C ALA A 10 -2.27 -14.42 -17.24
N PRO A 11 -3.09 -15.48 -17.11
CA PRO A 11 -3.26 -16.19 -15.84
C PRO A 11 -1.93 -16.70 -15.28
N GLY A 12 -1.83 -16.77 -13.96
CA GLY A 12 -0.74 -17.42 -13.25
C GLY A 12 0.59 -16.66 -13.23
N LYS A 13 0.88 -15.75 -14.16
CA LYS A 13 2.15 -14.99 -14.18
C LYS A 13 1.98 -13.57 -13.62
N PRO A 14 2.80 -13.15 -12.63
CA PRO A 14 2.83 -11.75 -12.19
C PRO A 14 3.20 -10.81 -13.33
N GLN A 15 2.43 -9.73 -13.48
CA GLN A 15 2.63 -8.68 -14.47
C GLN A 15 2.70 -7.33 -13.78
N ASN A 16 3.63 -6.48 -14.22
CA ASN A 16 3.74 -5.12 -13.73
C ASN A 16 2.45 -4.35 -14.04
N VAL A 17 1.99 -3.59 -13.07
CA VAL A 17 0.83 -2.70 -13.19
C VAL A 17 1.19 -1.30 -12.74
N SER A 18 0.39 -0.33 -13.15
CA SER A 18 0.58 1.06 -12.71
C SER A 18 0.47 1.15 -11.19
N LYS A 19 1.41 1.85 -10.57
CA LYS A 19 1.34 2.19 -9.15
C LYS A 19 0.20 3.16 -8.83
N ASN A 20 -0.28 3.88 -9.85
CA ASN A 20 -1.38 4.82 -9.74
C ASN A 20 -2.75 4.18 -9.92
N ASP A 21 -2.81 2.89 -10.28
CA ASP A 21 -4.04 2.11 -10.41
C ASP A 21 -4.82 2.13 -9.09
N THR A 22 -6.12 2.39 -9.17
CA THR A 22 -7.01 2.52 -8.01
C THR A 22 -7.05 1.24 -7.18
N GLU A 23 -7.03 0.07 -7.82
CA GLU A 23 -7.06 -1.22 -7.12
C GLU A 23 -5.71 -1.53 -6.46
N VAL A 24 -4.59 -1.08 -7.05
CA VAL A 24 -3.28 -1.13 -6.39
C VAL A 24 -3.29 -0.25 -5.15
N LYS A 25 -3.78 1.00 -5.23
CA LYS A 25 -3.88 1.90 -4.07
C LYS A 25 -4.77 1.32 -2.97
N LYS A 26 -5.89 0.67 -3.35
CA LYS A 26 -6.79 -0.02 -2.43
C LYS A 26 -6.10 -1.21 -1.75
N ALA A 27 -5.34 -2.01 -2.50
CA ALA A 27 -4.58 -3.13 -1.93
C ALA A 27 -3.50 -2.64 -0.95
N VAL A 28 -2.79 -1.55 -1.26
CA VAL A 28 -1.84 -0.89 -0.35
C VAL A 28 -2.53 -0.43 0.94
N LEU A 29 -3.69 0.21 0.81
CA LEU A 29 -4.48 0.69 1.93
C LEU A 29 -4.88 -0.47 2.85
N ILE A 30 -5.46 -1.54 2.31
CA ILE A 30 -5.84 -2.75 3.06
C ILE A 30 -4.63 -3.39 3.74
N ALA A 31 -3.50 -3.52 3.05
CA ALA A 31 -2.28 -4.08 3.61
C ALA A 31 -1.76 -3.24 4.79
N THR A 32 -1.78 -1.91 4.65
CA THR A 32 -1.33 -0.98 5.70
C THR A 32 -2.28 -1.02 6.91
N TYR A 33 -3.60 -1.10 6.70
CA TYR A 33 -4.56 -1.32 7.78
C TYR A 33 -4.32 -2.65 8.51
N SER A 34 -4.08 -3.74 7.76
CA SER A 34 -3.77 -5.04 8.35
C SER A 34 -2.49 -5.00 9.19
N PHE A 35 -1.46 -4.29 8.71
CA PHE A 35 -0.22 -4.07 9.46
C PHE A 35 -0.49 -3.30 10.76
N ASN A 36 -1.26 -2.21 10.71
CA ASN A 36 -1.60 -1.42 11.89
C ASN A 36 -2.34 -2.25 12.95
N ASN A 37 -3.27 -3.12 12.54
CA ASN A 37 -4.02 -3.99 13.45
C ASN A 37 -3.16 -5.07 14.10
N LYS A 38 -2.05 -5.48 13.48
CA LYS A 38 -1.13 -6.52 13.98
C LYS A 38 0.09 -5.96 14.70
N SER A 39 0.39 -4.68 14.48
CA SER A 39 1.53 -4.01 15.09
C SER A 39 1.18 -3.56 16.52
N ASN A 40 2.09 -3.79 17.46
CA ASN A 40 1.98 -3.31 18.85
C ASN A 40 2.41 -1.85 19.02
N ASP A 41 2.74 -1.16 17.93
CA ASP A 41 3.10 0.26 17.96
C ASP A 41 1.93 1.13 18.44
N ALA A 42 2.23 2.13 19.26
CA ALA A 42 1.23 3.08 19.77
C ALA A 42 0.70 4.03 18.69
N PHE A 43 1.42 4.20 17.58
CA PHE A 43 1.07 5.07 16.47
C PHE A 43 0.65 4.27 15.25
N PHE A 44 -0.15 4.92 14.40
CA PHE A 44 -0.48 4.36 13.09
C PHE A 44 0.69 4.50 12.10
N PHE A 45 0.69 3.64 11.09
CA PHE A 45 1.53 3.72 9.92
C PHE A 45 0.67 4.05 8.69
N LYS A 46 1.25 4.76 7.74
CA LYS A 46 0.65 5.11 6.45
C LYS A 46 1.63 4.81 5.33
N ALA A 47 1.13 4.39 4.17
CA ALA A 47 1.97 4.20 2.99
C ALA A 47 2.58 5.55 2.56
N SER A 48 3.90 5.61 2.47
CA SER A 48 4.66 6.78 2.01
C SER A 48 5.07 6.66 0.54
N ALA A 49 5.32 5.45 0.06
CA ALA A 49 5.65 5.20 -1.34
C ALA A 49 5.25 3.79 -1.78
N ILE A 50 5.05 3.65 -3.09
CA ILE A 50 4.92 2.35 -3.77
C ILE A 50 6.15 2.24 -4.68
N ASP A 51 6.98 1.23 -4.42
CA ASP A 51 8.18 0.98 -5.20
C ASP A 51 7.86 0.08 -6.39
N LYS A 52 7.05 -0.95 -6.14
CA LYS A 52 6.72 -1.99 -7.11
C LYS A 52 5.27 -2.43 -6.95
N ALA A 53 4.58 -2.57 -8.08
CA ALA A 53 3.24 -3.13 -8.13
C ALA A 53 3.14 -4.17 -9.25
N GLN A 54 2.74 -5.39 -8.88
CA GLN A 54 2.43 -6.44 -9.82
C GLN A 54 1.06 -7.05 -9.49
N ARG A 55 0.32 -7.47 -10.52
CA ARG A 55 -0.89 -8.29 -10.36
C ARG A 55 -0.68 -9.68 -10.96
N GLN A 56 -1.29 -10.68 -10.36
CA GLN A 56 -1.30 -12.05 -10.84
C GLN A 56 -2.75 -12.55 -10.81
N ILE A 57 -3.27 -12.99 -11.96
CA ILE A 57 -4.60 -13.59 -12.04
C ILE A 57 -4.50 -15.05 -11.60
N VAL A 58 -5.25 -15.42 -10.57
CA VAL A 58 -5.33 -16.77 -9.97
C VAL A 58 -6.81 -17.14 -9.80
N LYS A 59 -7.19 -17.89 -8.76
CA LYS A 59 -8.59 -17.96 -8.28
C LYS A 59 -8.98 -16.64 -7.57
N GLY A 60 -8.86 -15.52 -8.28
CA GLY A 60 -8.90 -14.15 -7.77
C GLY A 60 -7.76 -13.29 -8.31
N ILE A 61 -7.51 -12.13 -7.69
CA ILE A 61 -6.38 -11.26 -8.03
C ILE A 61 -5.40 -11.26 -6.86
N LYS A 62 -4.15 -11.63 -7.11
CA LYS A 62 -3.05 -11.47 -6.16
C LYS A 62 -2.23 -10.24 -6.51
N TYR A 63 -2.20 -9.25 -5.62
CA TYR A 63 -1.27 -8.12 -5.71
C TYR A 63 0.05 -8.48 -5.03
N ILE A 64 1.16 -8.24 -5.72
CA ILE A 64 2.51 -8.38 -5.18
C ILE A 64 3.12 -6.98 -5.17
N LEU A 65 3.25 -6.43 -3.98
CA LEU A 65 3.57 -5.01 -3.76
C LEU A 65 4.87 -4.89 -2.96
N LYS A 66 5.70 -3.93 -3.35
CA LYS A 66 6.76 -3.39 -2.49
C LYS A 66 6.35 -1.97 -2.11
N VAL A 67 6.10 -1.76 -0.83
CA VAL A 67 5.50 -0.54 -0.28
C VAL A 67 6.38 -0.06 0.86
N GLU A 68 6.67 1.23 0.86
CA GLU A 68 7.21 1.91 2.04
C GLU A 68 6.04 2.37 2.91
N ILE A 69 6.06 1.98 4.18
CA ILE A 69 5.15 2.52 5.20
C ILE A 69 5.97 3.31 6.22
N SER A 70 5.44 4.47 6.60
CA SER A 70 6.08 5.37 7.55
C SER A 70 5.16 5.60 8.74
N ARG A 71 5.74 5.68 9.93
CA ARG A 71 5.00 5.98 11.16
C ARG A 71 4.40 7.39 11.06
N THR A 72 3.21 7.55 11.61
CA THR A 72 2.52 8.84 11.70
C THR A 72 2.57 9.40 13.11
N VAL A 73 2.06 10.61 13.29
CA VAL A 73 1.93 11.24 14.63
C VAL A 73 0.63 10.85 15.35
N CYS A 74 -0.32 10.18 14.67
CA CYS A 74 -1.61 9.84 15.25
C CYS A 74 -1.55 8.53 16.03
N LYS A 75 -2.18 8.51 17.21
CA LYS A 75 -2.14 7.37 18.12
C LYS A 75 -3.31 6.43 17.88
N LYS A 76 -3.10 5.12 18.06
CA LYS A 76 -4.16 4.11 17.90
C LYS A 76 -5.30 4.22 18.93
N ARG A 77 -5.02 4.84 20.07
CA ARG A 77 -6.00 5.06 21.15
C ARG A 77 -6.92 6.26 20.92
N GLU A 78 -6.63 7.11 19.93
CA GLU A 78 -7.45 8.28 19.63
C GLU A 78 -8.66 7.86 18.79
N VAL A 79 -9.85 8.18 19.30
CA VAL A 79 -11.13 7.90 18.62
C VAL A 79 -11.22 8.74 17.35
N ASP A 80 -11.81 8.18 16.29
CA ASP A 80 -12.08 8.87 15.01
C ASP A 80 -10.84 9.46 14.30
N THR A 81 -9.68 8.78 14.45
CA THR A 81 -8.46 9.19 13.74
C THR A 81 -8.61 9.07 12.22
N ASP A 82 -8.63 10.20 11.52
CA ASP A 82 -8.56 10.27 10.05
C ASP A 82 -7.10 10.10 9.58
N LEU A 83 -6.73 8.87 9.21
CA LEU A 83 -5.40 8.56 8.68
C LEU A 83 -5.06 9.27 7.36
N ALA A 84 -6.06 9.71 6.60
CA ALA A 84 -5.82 10.48 5.37
C ALA A 84 -5.22 11.86 5.71
N LYS A 85 -5.67 12.48 6.80
CA LYS A 85 -5.18 13.78 7.30
C LYS A 85 -4.01 13.66 8.28
N CYS A 86 -3.69 12.45 8.73
CA CYS A 86 -2.58 12.24 9.65
C CYS A 86 -1.21 12.45 8.99
N ASN A 87 -0.39 13.31 9.62
CA ASN A 87 0.97 13.60 9.17
C ASN A 87 1.95 12.49 9.53
N PHE A 88 2.97 12.31 8.69
CA PHE A 88 4.10 11.45 9.01
C PHE A 88 4.87 11.99 10.22
N GLN A 89 5.42 11.08 11.03
CA GLN A 89 6.34 11.47 12.07
C GLN A 89 7.59 12.08 11.43
N PRO A 90 8.04 13.29 11.85
CA PRO A 90 9.26 13.87 11.32
C PRO A 90 10.45 12.96 11.63
N LYS A 91 11.41 12.89 10.71
CA LYS A 91 12.68 12.21 10.95
C LYS A 91 13.35 12.89 12.14
N ARG A 92 13.33 12.26 13.32
CA ARG A 92 14.23 12.66 14.39
C ARG A 92 15.61 12.11 14.01
N GLN A 93 16.62 12.97 13.99
CA GLN A 93 17.98 12.47 14.13
C GLN A 93 18.02 11.75 15.47
N LEU A 94 18.39 10.48 15.47
CA LEU A 94 18.72 9.79 16.71
C LEU A 94 19.88 10.59 17.32
N GLN A 95 19.62 11.32 18.39
CA GLN A 95 20.71 11.81 19.21
C GLN A 95 21.26 10.57 19.92
N GLN A 96 22.45 10.16 19.47
CA GLN A 96 23.26 9.15 20.13
C GLN A 96 23.87 9.72 21.40
#